data_AF-A0A524NHT0-F1
#
_entry.id   AF-A0A524NHT0-F1
#
_cell.length_a   1.000
_cell.length_b   1.000
_cell.length_c   1.000
_cell.angle_alpha   90.00
_cell.angle_beta   90.00
_cell.angle_gamma   90.00
#
_symmetry.space_group_name_H-M   'P 1'
#
loop_
_entity.id
_entity.type
_entity.pdbx_description
1 polymer ?
#
loop_
_entity_poly.entity_id
_entity_poly.type
_entity_poly.pdbx_seq_one_letter_code
_entity_poly.pdbx_strand_id
1 'polypeptide(L)'
;MAKLPEGATPLRNPSGTAPAVSIKHENVTIIALPGVPSEMKSIFDDSVAPLMRQAAHGVIFFETSITSKNVMESEMAPLIDNVMQNNPHVYIKSHPKGTERVPYIEFHLSTTAKDTITARTRVSKALIQLTELIQVKGGTVKPAK
;
A
#
# COMPACT_ATOMS: atom_id res chain seq x y z
N MET A 1 13.08 3.12 27.81
CA MET A 1 12.25 4.31 28.10
C MET A 1 11.88 4.26 29.58
N ALA A 2 12.12 5.32 30.37
CA ALA A 2 11.90 5.30 31.83
C ALA A 2 10.67 6.10 32.29
N LYS A 3 10.05 6.87 31.38
CA LYS A 3 8.90 7.72 31.67
C LYS A 3 7.94 7.74 30.48
N LEU A 4 6.65 7.59 30.76
CA LEU A 4 5.58 7.75 29.80
C LEU A 4 4.89 9.11 30.03
N PRO A 5 4.33 9.74 28.99
CA PRO A 5 3.40 10.83 29.18
C PRO A 5 2.21 10.41 30.06
N GLU A 6 1.63 11.36 30.79
CA GLU A 6 0.44 11.10 31.59
C GLU A 6 -0.72 10.66 30.70
N GLY A 7 -1.47 9.63 31.14
CA GLY A 7 -2.57 9.04 30.37
C GLY A 7 -2.14 8.15 29.20
N ALA A 8 -0.84 7.95 28.97
CA ALA A 8 -0.36 7.06 27.92
C ALA A 8 -0.30 5.59 28.37
N THR A 9 -0.59 4.69 27.44
CA THR A 9 -0.47 3.24 27.60
C THR A 9 0.77 2.73 26.84
N PRO A 10 1.65 1.94 27.47
CA PRO A 10 2.78 1.34 26.77
C PRO A 10 2.31 0.21 25.85
N LEU A 11 2.87 0.14 24.64
CA LEU A 11 2.74 -1.01 23.75
C LEU A 11 3.99 -1.88 23.86
N ARG A 12 3.79 -3.18 24.06
CA ARG A 12 4.87 -4.16 24.26
C ARG A 12 5.80 -4.19 23.03
N ASN A 13 7.10 -4.10 23.28
CA ASN A 13 8.13 -4.30 22.28
C ASN A 13 8.72 -5.72 22.44
N PRO A 14 8.37 -6.69 21.57
CA PRO A 14 8.91 -8.04 21.67
C PRO A 14 10.37 -8.14 21.17
N SER A 15 10.86 -7.14 20.44
CA SER A 15 12.18 -7.15 19.78
C SER A 15 13.18 -6.17 20.38
N GLY A 16 12.82 -5.51 21.48
CA GLY A 16 13.64 -4.49 22.13
C GLY A 16 13.18 -4.23 23.55
N THR A 17 13.84 -3.27 24.21
CA THR A 17 13.59 -2.97 25.63
C THR A 17 12.67 -1.77 25.83
N ALA A 18 12.61 -0.85 24.86
CA ALA A 18 11.78 0.35 24.94
C ALA A 18 10.38 0.05 24.37
N PRO A 19 9.30 0.20 25.15
CA PRO A 19 7.94 0.10 24.61
C PRO A 19 7.64 1.28 23.68
N ALA A 20 6.66 1.13 22.79
CA ALA A 20 6.05 2.27 22.13
C ALA A 20 5.02 2.93 23.05
N VAL A 21 4.65 4.17 22.75
CA VAL A 21 3.69 4.95 23.53
C VAL A 21 2.40 5.07 22.74
N SER A 22 1.27 4.77 23.36
CA SER A 22 -0.06 5.02 22.81
C SER A 22 -0.81 5.97 23.72
N ILE A 23 -1.33 7.07 23.19
CA ILE A 23 -2.17 8.01 23.94
C ILE A 23 -3.44 8.31 23.15
N LYS A 24 -4.58 8.24 23.83
CA LYS A 24 -5.85 8.72 23.29
C LYS A 24 -6.06 10.14 23.76
N HIS A 25 -6.19 11.06 22.81
CA HIS A 25 -6.51 12.45 23.07
C HIS A 25 -7.74 12.80 22.24
N GLU A 26 -8.87 13.03 22.91
CA GLU A 26 -10.19 13.18 22.29
C GLU A 26 -10.50 12.03 21.32
N ASN A 27 -10.74 12.33 20.05
CA ASN A 27 -11.04 11.37 18.98
C ASN A 27 -9.78 10.91 18.23
N VAL A 28 -8.58 11.28 18.69
CA VAL A 28 -7.31 10.97 18.04
C VAL A 28 -6.51 9.98 18.89
N THR A 29 -6.01 8.93 18.26
CA THR A 29 -5.03 8.02 18.86
C THR A 29 -3.65 8.36 18.30
N ILE A 30 -2.74 8.75 19.18
CA ILE A 30 -1.35 9.08 18.84
C ILE A 30 -0.47 7.91 19.30
N ILE A 31 0.33 7.37 18.38
CA ILE A 31 1.25 6.26 18.66
C ILE A 31 2.67 6.68 18.30
N ALA A 32 3.58 6.64 19.27
CA ALA A 32 5.00 6.90 19.08
C ALA A 32 5.77 5.58 19.11
N LEU A 33 6.29 5.17 17.95
CA LEU A 33 7.06 3.94 17.74
C LEU A 33 8.58 4.19 17.90
N PRO A 34 9.38 3.16 18.23
CA PRO A 34 10.83 3.27 18.30
C PRO A 34 11.45 3.53 16.91
N GLY A 35 12.63 4.15 16.89
CA GLY A 35 13.34 4.46 15.64
C GLY A 35 14.01 3.26 14.97
N VAL A 36 14.21 2.15 15.70
CA VAL A 36 14.84 0.93 15.15
C VAL A 36 13.81 0.20 14.28
N PRO A 37 14.07 0.00 12.96
CA PRO A 37 13.05 -0.52 12.05
C PRO A 37 12.51 -1.91 12.40
N SER A 38 13.34 -2.80 12.94
CA SER A 38 12.90 -4.13 13.36
C SER A 38 11.93 -4.05 14.54
N GLU A 39 12.27 -3.29 15.58
CA GLU A 39 11.41 -3.07 16.75
C GLU A 39 10.11 -2.38 16.37
N MET A 40 10.20 -1.33 15.54
CA MET A 40 9.05 -0.59 15.04
C MET A 40 8.07 -1.51 14.32
N LYS A 41 8.56 -2.37 13.41
CA LYS A 41 7.74 -3.31 12.66
C LYS A 41 7.07 -4.33 13.58
N SER A 42 7.80 -4.91 14.51
CA SER A 42 7.22 -5.90 15.44
C SER A 42 6.11 -5.33 16.30
N ILE A 43 6.28 -4.10 16.83
CA ILE A 43 5.21 -3.43 17.58
C ILE A 43 4.03 -3.09 16.66
N PHE A 44 4.31 -2.64 15.44
CA PHE A 44 3.27 -2.28 14.49
C PHE A 44 2.40 -3.48 14.16
N ASP A 45 3.00 -4.60 13.78
CA ASP A 45 2.29 -5.82 13.37
C ASP A 45 1.48 -6.42 14.54
N ASP A 46 2.05 -6.47 15.74
CA ASP A 46 1.41 -7.08 16.91
C ASP A 46 0.32 -6.19 17.53
N SER A 47 0.54 -4.87 17.60
CA SER A 47 -0.31 -3.96 18.40
C SER A 47 -1.03 -2.89 17.58
N VAL A 48 -0.38 -2.28 16.59
CA VAL A 48 -0.94 -1.13 15.86
C VAL A 48 -1.85 -1.56 14.72
N ALA A 49 -1.44 -2.55 13.93
CA ALA A 49 -2.22 -3.05 12.80
C ALA A 49 -3.61 -3.58 13.22
N PRO A 50 -3.77 -4.33 14.34
CA PRO A 50 -5.10 -4.71 14.82
C PRO A 50 -5.99 -3.52 15.18
N LEU A 51 -5.44 -2.47 15.81
CA LEU A 51 -6.18 -1.25 16.14
C LEU A 51 -6.66 -0.53 14.87
N MET A 52 -5.79 -0.44 13.86
CA MET A 52 -6.16 0.16 12.57
C MET A 52 -7.24 -0.66 11.86
N ARG A 53 -7.17 -2.00 11.90
CA ARG A 53 -8.20 -2.88 11.31
C ARG A 53 -9.56 -2.69 11.98
N GLN A 54 -9.58 -2.54 13.31
CA GLN A 54 -10.81 -2.24 14.06
C GLN A 54 -11.38 -0.87 13.65
N ALA A 55 -10.53 0.16 13.56
CA ALA A 55 -10.93 1.50 13.12
C ALA A 55 -11.40 1.54 11.66
N ALA A 56 -10.87 0.66 10.80
CA ALA A 56 -11.28 0.53 9.41
C ALA A 56 -12.60 -0.23 9.22
N HIS A 57 -13.31 -0.62 10.28
CA HIS A 57 -14.61 -1.30 10.23
C HIS A 57 -14.65 -2.55 9.33
N GLY A 58 -13.56 -3.33 9.30
CA GLY A 58 -13.49 -4.57 8.53
C GLY A 58 -13.36 -4.38 7.01
N VAL A 59 -13.03 -3.17 6.55
CA VAL A 59 -12.66 -2.93 5.15
C VAL A 59 -11.37 -3.68 4.84
N ILE A 60 -11.39 -4.42 3.74
CA ILE A 60 -10.27 -5.21 3.22
C ILE A 60 -9.49 -4.33 2.24
N PHE A 61 -8.18 -4.27 2.45
CA PHE A 61 -7.23 -3.72 1.49
C PHE A 61 -6.67 -4.85 0.64
N PHE A 62 -6.72 -4.69 -0.68
CA PHE A 62 -6.12 -5.63 -1.63
C PHE A 62 -5.23 -4.86 -2.60
N GLU A 63 -4.03 -5.37 -2.80
CA GLU A 63 -3.07 -4.81 -3.74
C GLU A 63 -2.43 -5.90 -4.61
N THR A 64 -2.00 -5.50 -5.79
CA THR A 64 -1.19 -6.33 -6.69
C THR A 64 -0.25 -5.44 -7.48
N SER A 65 0.81 -6.04 -8.02
CA SER A 65 1.82 -5.31 -8.77
C SER A 65 2.15 -6.00 -10.08
N ILE A 66 2.33 -5.19 -11.12
CA ILE A 66 2.82 -5.61 -12.44
C ILE A 66 4.02 -4.77 -12.83
N THR A 67 4.86 -5.31 -13.70
CA THR A 67 6.03 -4.63 -14.24
C THR A 67 5.88 -4.52 -15.74
N SER A 68 6.18 -3.35 -16.29
CA SER A 68 6.16 -3.09 -17.72
C SER A 68 7.56 -2.73 -18.23
N LYS A 69 7.83 -3.14 -19.47
CA LYS A 69 9.03 -2.77 -20.23
C LYS A 69 8.64 -2.15 -21.57
N ASN A 70 9.57 -1.35 -22.11
CA ASN A 70 9.54 -0.80 -23.47
C ASN A 70 8.52 0.32 -23.72
N VAL A 71 7.95 0.92 -22.68
CA VAL A 71 7.05 2.08 -22.81
C VAL A 71 7.47 3.14 -21.80
N MET A 72 7.64 4.37 -22.27
CA MET A 72 8.06 5.51 -21.43
C MET A 72 6.96 5.94 -20.47
N GLU A 73 7.34 6.53 -19.34
CA GLU A 73 6.40 6.98 -18.32
C GLU A 73 5.41 8.03 -18.83
N SER A 74 5.87 8.95 -19.69
CA SER A 74 5.02 9.97 -20.30
C SER A 74 3.88 9.39 -21.15
N GLU A 75 4.10 8.23 -21.77
CA GLU A 75 3.05 7.52 -22.52
C GLU A 75 2.12 6.72 -21.61
N MET A 76 2.59 6.34 -20.42
CA MET A 76 1.81 5.57 -19.45
C MET A 76 0.82 6.43 -18.68
N ALA A 77 1.17 7.68 -18.36
CA ALA A 77 0.33 8.57 -17.56
C ALA A 77 -1.14 8.65 -18.05
N PRO A 78 -1.44 8.93 -19.34
CA PRO A 78 -2.83 8.98 -19.80
C PRO A 78 -3.53 7.61 -19.77
N LEU A 79 -2.79 6.50 -19.87
CA LEU A 79 -3.35 5.15 -19.77
C LEU A 79 -3.78 4.87 -18.33
N ILE A 80 -2.96 5.25 -17.36
CA ILE A 80 -3.27 5.13 -15.93
C ILE A 80 -4.54 5.91 -15.61
N ASP A 81 -4.62 7.16 -16.06
CA ASP A 81 -5.79 8.02 -15.85
C ASP A 81 -7.06 7.38 -16.43
N ASN A 82 -6.98 6.85 -17.65
CA ASN A 82 -8.10 6.16 -18.29
C ASN A 82 -8.55 4.92 -17.50
N VAL A 83 -7.60 4.11 -17.01
CA VAL A 83 -7.93 2.92 -16.22
C VAL A 83 -8.54 3.31 -14.88
N MET A 84 -8.02 4.33 -14.20
CA MET A 84 -8.59 4.82 -12.94
C MET A 84 -9.99 5.42 -13.13
N GLN A 85 -10.24 6.15 -14.22
CA GLN A 85 -11.57 6.66 -14.56
C GLN A 85 -12.58 5.53 -14.79
N ASN A 86 -12.17 4.46 -15.49
CA ASN A 86 -13.02 3.30 -15.76
C ASN A 86 -13.20 2.37 -14.54
N ASN A 87 -12.39 2.55 -13.50
CA ASN A 87 -12.38 1.75 -12.28
C ASN A 87 -12.28 2.66 -11.03
N PRO A 88 -13.36 3.38 -10.66
CA PRO A 88 -13.33 4.46 -9.67
C PRO A 88 -12.96 4.05 -8.22
N HIS A 89 -12.81 2.75 -7.96
CA HIS A 89 -12.40 2.22 -6.65
C HIS A 89 -10.97 1.66 -6.65
N VAL A 90 -10.28 1.71 -7.78
CA VAL A 90 -8.90 1.24 -7.91
C VAL A 90 -7.97 2.43 -8.02
N TYR A 91 -6.96 2.44 -7.17
CA TYR A 91 -5.87 3.38 -7.23
C TYR A 91 -4.65 2.72 -7.88
N ILE A 92 -4.01 3.42 -8.82
CA ILE A 92 -2.83 2.95 -9.53
C ILE A 92 -1.68 3.91 -9.26
N LYS A 93 -0.53 3.36 -8.87
CA LYS A 93 0.71 4.12 -8.66
C LYS A 93 1.82 3.54 -9.54
N SER A 94 2.57 4.41 -10.21
CA SER A 94 3.76 4.05 -10.98
C SER A 94 5.04 4.28 -10.16
N HIS A 95 6.00 3.38 -10.32
CA HIS A 95 7.34 3.46 -9.75
C HIS A 95 8.36 3.13 -10.84
N PRO A 96 8.98 4.15 -11.46
CA PRO A 96 10.06 3.95 -12.40
C PRO A 96 11.26 3.28 -11.68
N LYS A 97 11.65 2.10 -12.16
CA LYS A 97 12.81 1.34 -11.66
C LYS A 97 13.89 1.15 -12.74
N GLY A 98 13.63 1.63 -13.96
CA GLY A 98 14.53 1.56 -15.10
C GLY A 98 15.43 2.78 -15.25
N THR A 99 16.28 2.71 -16.28
CA THR A 99 17.04 3.87 -16.78
C THR A 99 16.37 4.38 -18.06
N GLU A 100 16.66 5.59 -18.51
CA GLU A 100 16.03 6.16 -19.72
C GLU A 100 16.18 5.27 -20.97
N ARG A 101 17.26 4.48 -21.06
CA ARG A 101 17.51 3.58 -22.20
C ARG A 101 16.71 2.29 -22.15
N VAL A 102 16.26 1.87 -20.96
CA VAL A 102 15.47 0.65 -20.76
C VAL A 102 14.33 1.01 -19.81
N PRO A 103 13.22 1.56 -20.32
CA PRO A 103 12.10 1.94 -19.50
C PRO A 103 11.54 0.70 -18.82
N TYR A 104 11.59 0.72 -17.49
CA TYR A 104 11.09 -0.34 -16.62
C TYR A 104 10.30 0.31 -15.49
N ILE A 105 9.01 0.06 -15.48
CA ILE A 105 8.07 0.71 -14.56
C ILE A 105 7.30 -0.38 -13.83
N GLU A 106 7.26 -0.28 -12.51
CA GLU A 106 6.37 -1.09 -11.69
C GLU A 106 5.08 -0.31 -11.43
N PHE A 107 3.94 -0.99 -11.58
CA PHE A 107 2.63 -0.43 -11.29
C PHE A 107 2.03 -1.19 -10.11
N HIS A 108 1.65 -0.46 -9.08
CA HIS A 108 0.89 -0.97 -7.95
C HIS A 108 -0.57 -0.60 -8.15
N LEU A 109 -1.45 -1.61 -8.14
CA LEU A 109 -2.90 -1.44 -8.17
C LEU A 109 -3.45 -1.83 -6.81
N SER A 110 -4.24 -0.95 -6.21
CA SER A 110 -4.81 -1.16 -4.88
C SER A 110 -6.29 -0.76 -4.83
N THR A 111 -7.05 -1.42 -3.96
CA THR A 111 -8.46 -1.09 -3.68
C THR A 111 -8.76 -1.35 -2.21
N THR A 112 -9.80 -0.68 -1.74
CA THR A 112 -10.51 -1.06 -0.52
C THR A 112 -11.91 -1.62 -0.87
N ALA A 113 -12.35 -2.66 -0.16
CA ALA A 113 -13.69 -3.24 -0.32
C ALA A 113 -14.18 -3.92 0.96
N LYS A 114 -15.48 -4.23 1.05
CA LYS A 114 -16.07 -4.93 2.20
C LYS A 114 -15.77 -6.43 2.21
N ASP A 115 -15.42 -6.99 1.06
CA ASP A 115 -15.21 -8.42 0.87
C ASP A 115 -14.06 -8.68 -0.11
N THR A 116 -13.39 -9.84 0.08
CA THR A 116 -12.19 -10.21 -0.69
C THR A 116 -12.50 -10.44 -2.16
N ILE A 117 -13.71 -10.94 -2.48
CA ILE A 117 -14.12 -11.26 -3.85
C ILE A 117 -14.25 -9.96 -4.65
N THR A 118 -14.95 -8.97 -4.12
CA THR A 118 -15.09 -7.64 -4.71
C THR A 118 -13.76 -6.95 -4.86
N ALA A 119 -12.90 -7.00 -3.83
CA ALA A 119 -11.56 -6.42 -3.88
C ALA A 119 -10.73 -7.00 -5.03
N ARG A 120 -10.69 -8.34 -5.12
CA ARG A 120 -9.97 -9.06 -6.16
C ARG A 120 -10.54 -8.77 -7.54
N THR A 121 -11.86 -8.82 -7.72
CA THR A 121 -12.52 -8.53 -9.00
C THR A 121 -12.20 -7.12 -9.51
N ARG A 122 -12.27 -6.11 -8.64
CA ARG A 122 -11.97 -4.71 -9.00
C ARG A 122 -10.54 -4.57 -9.51
N VAL A 123 -9.58 -5.08 -8.74
CA VAL A 123 -8.16 -4.98 -9.10
C VAL A 123 -7.83 -5.83 -10.32
N SER A 124 -8.39 -7.04 -10.44
CA SER A 124 -8.20 -7.88 -11.63
C SER A 124 -8.74 -7.23 -12.89
N LYS A 125 -9.91 -6.58 -12.84
CA LYS A 125 -10.47 -5.83 -13.97
C LYS A 125 -9.54 -4.69 -14.40
N ALA A 126 -9.08 -3.88 -13.46
CA ALA A 126 -8.15 -2.79 -13.74
C ALA A 126 -6.80 -3.29 -14.26
N LEU A 127 -6.29 -4.40 -13.73
CA LEU A 127 -5.05 -5.03 -14.17
C LEU A 127 -5.13 -5.54 -15.61
N ILE A 128 -6.24 -6.19 -15.98
CA ILE A 128 -6.48 -6.65 -17.35
C ILE A 128 -6.50 -5.44 -18.30
N GLN A 129 -7.31 -4.43 -17.99
CA GLN A 129 -7.42 -3.23 -18.81
C GLN A 129 -6.07 -2.52 -19.00
N LEU A 130 -5.30 -2.36 -17.91
CA LEU A 130 -3.97 -1.75 -17.98
C LEU A 130 -3.01 -2.59 -18.82
N THR A 131 -3.05 -3.92 -18.67
CA THR A 131 -2.19 -4.84 -19.43
C THR A 131 -2.47 -4.76 -20.93
N GLU A 132 -3.75 -4.75 -21.32
CA GLU A 132 -4.16 -4.61 -22.72
C GLU A 132 -3.68 -3.29 -23.32
N LEU A 133 -3.87 -2.17 -22.62
CA LEU A 133 -3.43 -0.85 -23.08
C LEU A 133 -1.91 -0.77 -23.25
N ILE A 134 -1.15 -1.39 -22.33
CA ILE A 134 0.32 -1.45 -22.42
C ILE A 134 0.76 -2.29 -23.62
N GLN A 135 0.11 -3.44 -23.87
CA GLN A 135 0.43 -4.31 -25.00
C GLN A 135 0.14 -3.64 -26.35
N VAL A 136 -0.96 -2.90 -26.46
CA VAL A 136 -1.30 -2.10 -27.66
C VAL A 136 -0.20 -1.07 -27.97
N LYS A 137 0.47 -0.55 -26.95
CA LYS A 137 1.61 0.37 -27.08
C LYS A 137 2.96 -0.33 -27.33
N GLY A 138 2.97 -1.65 -27.53
CA GLY A 138 4.19 -2.43 -27.75
C GLY A 138 4.96 -2.79 -26.46
N GLY A 139 4.37 -2.52 -25.30
CA GLY A 139 4.95 -2.85 -24.00
C GLY A 139 4.81 -4.33 -23.63
N THR A 140 5.75 -4.83 -22.84
CA THR A 140 5.67 -6.19 -22.28
C THR A 140 5.37 -6.13 -20.79
N VAL A 141 4.34 -6.85 -20.34
CA VAL A 141 3.92 -6.89 -18.93
C VAL A 141 4.30 -8.23 -18.30
N LYS A 142 4.80 -8.19 -17.06
CA LYS A 142 5.03 -9.38 -16.22
C LYS A 142 4.51 -9.14 -14.79
N PRO A 143 4.06 -10.17 -14.07
CA PRO A 143 3.76 -10.04 -12.64
C PRO A 143 5.00 -9.56 -11.89
N ALA A 144 4.83 -8.60 -10.97
CA ALA A 144 5.92 -8.23 -10.06
C ALA A 144 6.19 -9.41 -9.10
N LYS A 145 7.47 -9.68 -8.82
CA LYS A 145 7.90 -10.67 -7.83
C LYS A 145 7.99 -10.06 -6.45
#